data_AF-K9Q171-F1
#
_entry.id   AF-K9Q171-F1
#
_cell.length_a   1.000
_cell.length_b   1.000
_cell.length_c   1.000
_cell.angle_alpha   90.00
_cell.angle_beta   90.00
_cell.angle_gamma   90.00
#
_symmetry.space_group_name_H-M   'P 1'
#
loop_
_entity.id
_entity.type
_entity.pdbx_description
1 polymer ?
#
loop_
_entity_poly.entity_id
_entity_poly.type
_entity_poly.pdbx_seq_one_letter_code
_entity_poly.pdbx_strand_id
1 'polypeptide(L)'
;MMNRFGLSILTLASVVALAPTANAFDIKGWNYSVDSDNDSTSINGVGGTEFEIYGSAVQQHDGKTRFAARTKMPLDGVLREAAEGGRISWGDLIINIACDALDQVGRESLFGIRFAANNESGVSGLGVYGDIELMENAQGNNNHTASLAEHNEYVIGEGGSPQTGTLPISYFDESTHVPSLIKSGTFLGAVEIIEDTSSWGLEGFDRLGGHTIALQWDYNLIPTQQGQEVCYHLTPECNNDIQGGTYTTAVPTPAAVLPVLSGLFAAAKRKGKKEALS
;
A
#
# COMPACT_ATOMS: atom_id res chain seq x y z
N MET A 1 23.54 35.40 58.49
CA MET A 1 23.43 33.97 58.09
C MET A 1 22.01 33.51 58.38
N MET A 2 21.13 33.54 57.37
CA MET A 2 19.84 32.86 57.36
C MET A 2 19.28 32.90 55.93
N ASN A 3 18.45 31.91 55.65
CA ASN A 3 18.25 31.24 54.37
C ASN A 3 16.95 31.66 53.68
N ARG A 4 16.92 31.48 52.34
CA ARG A 4 15.75 31.11 51.47
C ARG A 4 14.69 32.20 51.27
N PHE A 5 14.06 32.38 50.12
CA PHE A 5 13.46 31.41 49.20
C PHE A 5 13.48 31.92 47.74
N GLY A 6 14.01 31.13 46.82
CA GLY A 6 13.76 31.28 45.37
C GLY A 6 12.79 30.18 44.96
N LEU A 7 11.57 30.57 44.57
CA LEU A 7 10.52 29.68 44.08
C LEU A 7 10.78 29.44 42.58
N SER A 8 11.30 28.27 42.21
CA SER A 8 11.37 27.83 40.81
C SER A 8 10.20 26.90 40.54
N ILE A 9 9.19 27.42 39.83
CA ILE A 9 8.09 26.65 39.27
C ILE A 9 8.65 25.89 38.06
N LEU A 10 8.74 24.57 38.19
CA LEU A 10 9.07 23.68 37.08
C LEU A 10 7.76 23.36 36.35
N THR A 11 7.47 24.06 35.27
CA THR A 11 6.36 23.73 34.36
C THR A 11 6.78 22.52 33.53
N LEU A 12 6.28 21.35 33.90
CA LEU A 12 6.38 20.13 33.12
C LEU A 12 5.42 20.25 31.93
N ALA A 13 5.95 20.57 30.74
CA ALA A 13 5.16 20.54 29.51
C ALA A 13 4.92 19.07 29.14
N SER A 14 3.69 18.62 29.33
CA SER A 14 3.22 17.33 28.82
C SER A 14 3.26 17.36 27.30
N VAL A 15 4.23 16.66 26.70
CA VAL A 15 4.20 16.34 25.27
C VAL A 15 3.08 15.31 25.10
N VAL A 16 1.92 15.78 24.66
CA VAL A 16 0.91 14.89 24.06
C VAL A 16 1.54 14.35 22.79
N ALA A 17 1.92 13.08 22.80
CA ALA A 17 2.32 12.37 21.59
C ALA A 17 1.07 12.30 20.69
N LEU A 18 0.98 13.24 19.74
CA LEU A 18 0.07 13.10 18.61
C LEU A 18 0.64 11.95 17.77
N ALA A 19 -0.13 10.87 17.63
CA ALA A 19 0.19 9.81 16.68
C ALA A 19 0.37 10.45 15.28
N PRO A 20 1.41 10.07 14.51
CA PRO A 20 1.58 10.59 13.17
C PRO A 20 0.37 10.15 12.32
N THR A 21 -0.32 11.10 11.72
CA THR A 21 -1.29 10.83 10.65
C THR A 21 -0.54 10.12 9.51
N ALA A 22 -1.08 9.01 9.00
CA ALA A 22 -0.53 8.25 7.88
C ALA A 22 -0.25 9.19 6.69
N ASN A 23 1.02 9.40 6.37
CA ASN A 23 1.46 10.17 5.21
C ASN A 23 2.20 9.23 4.28
N ALA A 24 1.82 9.20 3.00
CA ALA A 24 2.65 8.57 1.99
C ALA A 24 3.97 9.36 1.88
N PHE A 25 5.10 8.65 1.85
CA PHE A 25 6.41 9.28 1.67
C PHE A 25 7.25 8.52 0.64
N ASP A 26 8.09 9.25 -0.10
CA ASP A 26 9.03 8.68 -1.07
C ASP A 26 10.42 8.53 -0.44
N ILE A 27 10.93 7.30 -0.39
CA ILE A 27 12.35 7.03 -0.10
C ILE A 27 12.89 6.12 -1.20
N LYS A 28 13.90 6.60 -1.93
CA LYS A 28 14.55 5.84 -3.02
C LYS A 28 13.54 5.34 -4.08
N GLY A 29 12.48 6.10 -4.35
CA GLY A 29 11.44 5.76 -5.33
C GLY A 29 10.39 4.77 -4.82
N TRP A 30 10.39 4.44 -3.54
CA TRP A 30 9.31 3.68 -2.89
C TRP A 30 8.28 4.64 -2.30
N ASN A 31 7.01 4.44 -2.65
CA ASN A 31 5.85 5.09 -2.05
C ASN A 31 5.33 4.18 -0.95
N TYR A 32 5.47 4.60 0.30
CA TYR A 32 4.99 3.84 1.44
C TYR A 32 3.58 4.26 1.83
N SER A 33 2.79 3.31 2.28
CA SER A 33 1.57 3.56 3.04
C SER A 33 1.69 2.79 4.36
N VAL A 34 1.37 3.46 5.46
CA VAL A 34 1.44 2.90 6.81
C VAL A 34 0.02 2.80 7.33
N ASP A 35 -0.31 1.65 7.88
CA ASP A 35 -1.61 1.41 8.51
C ASP A 35 -1.53 1.59 10.02
N SER A 36 -2.69 1.54 10.68
CA SER A 36 -2.70 1.35 12.13
C SER A 36 -2.11 -0.03 12.49
N ASP A 37 -1.64 -0.19 13.72
CA ASP A 37 -1.19 -1.49 14.24
C ASP A 37 -2.23 -2.12 15.19
N ASN A 38 -3.45 -1.55 15.20
CA ASN A 38 -4.47 -1.83 16.19
C ASN A 38 -5.92 -1.83 15.65
N ASP A 39 -6.13 -2.08 14.37
CA ASP A 39 -7.44 -2.10 13.73
C ASP A 39 -7.81 -3.40 13.04
N SER A 40 -6.86 -4.31 12.85
CA SER A 40 -7.22 -5.66 12.45
C SER A 40 -8.13 -6.35 13.48
N THR A 41 -9.06 -7.17 13.01
CA THR A 41 -10.07 -7.85 13.84
C THR A 41 -9.96 -9.36 13.75
N SER A 42 -10.19 -10.04 14.87
CA SER A 42 -10.32 -11.50 14.94
C SER A 42 -11.33 -11.89 16.02
N ILE A 43 -11.64 -13.19 16.14
CA ILE A 43 -12.44 -13.69 17.27
C ILE A 43 -11.79 -13.41 18.65
N ASN A 44 -10.48 -13.16 18.67
CA ASN A 44 -9.72 -12.91 19.89
C ASN A 44 -9.60 -11.41 20.24
N GLY A 45 -10.21 -10.54 19.44
CA GLY A 45 -10.24 -9.09 19.69
C GLY A 45 -9.68 -8.26 18.54
N VAL A 46 -9.39 -7.01 18.87
CA VAL A 46 -8.93 -5.95 17.95
C VAL A 46 -7.46 -5.64 18.18
N GLY A 47 -6.72 -5.47 17.10
CA GLY A 47 -5.34 -5.05 17.06
C GLY A 47 -4.31 -6.15 17.32
N GLY A 48 -3.24 -6.11 16.54
CA GLY A 48 -2.19 -7.10 16.55
C GLY A 48 -2.66 -8.52 16.25
N THR A 49 -3.79 -8.70 15.55
CA THR A 49 -4.33 -10.03 15.23
C THR A 49 -3.50 -10.72 14.15
N GLU A 50 -3.79 -11.98 13.86
CA GLU A 50 -3.17 -12.70 12.73
C GLU A 50 -3.45 -12.08 11.36
N PHE A 51 -4.42 -11.16 11.25
CA PHE A 51 -4.80 -10.49 9.99
C PHE A 51 -4.13 -9.12 9.79
N GLU A 52 -3.40 -8.63 10.80
CA GLU A 52 -2.78 -7.30 10.79
C GLU A 52 -1.93 -7.03 9.54
N ILE A 53 -2.17 -5.92 8.86
CA ILE A 53 -1.38 -5.37 7.78
C ILE A 53 -0.75 -4.06 8.28
N TYR A 54 0.55 -4.06 8.49
CA TYR A 54 1.25 -2.88 9.01
C TYR A 54 1.45 -1.76 7.98
N GLY A 55 1.29 -2.09 6.71
CA GLY A 55 1.52 -1.16 5.62
C GLY A 55 1.98 -1.84 4.34
N SER A 56 2.22 -1.00 3.34
CA SER A 56 2.63 -1.38 2.01
C SER A 56 3.67 -0.43 1.41
N ALA A 57 4.36 -0.88 0.38
CA ALA A 57 5.34 -0.12 -0.38
C ALA A 57 5.19 -0.42 -1.88
N VAL A 58 5.16 0.62 -2.70
CA VAL A 58 5.08 0.51 -4.16
C VAL A 58 6.21 1.27 -4.83
N GLN A 59 6.87 0.64 -5.81
CA GLN A 59 7.92 1.26 -6.60
C GLN A 59 7.78 0.86 -8.06
N GLN A 60 8.01 1.80 -8.97
CA GLN A 60 8.26 1.50 -10.38
C GLN A 60 9.76 1.58 -10.65
N HIS A 61 10.35 0.46 -11.10
CA HIS A 61 11.79 0.34 -11.34
C HIS A 61 12.08 -0.72 -12.42
N ASP A 62 13.00 -0.41 -13.33
CA ASP A 62 13.46 -1.32 -14.40
C ASP A 62 12.32 -1.97 -15.22
N GLY A 63 11.28 -1.19 -15.53
CA GLY A 63 10.13 -1.67 -16.28
C GLY A 63 9.22 -2.63 -15.50
N LYS A 64 9.34 -2.65 -14.18
CA LYS A 64 8.46 -3.40 -13.28
C LYS A 64 7.76 -2.46 -12.33
N THR A 65 6.52 -2.78 -12.00
CA THR A 65 5.91 -2.31 -10.75
C THR A 65 6.17 -3.38 -9.69
N ARG A 66 6.70 -2.96 -8.55
CA ARG A 66 6.95 -3.78 -7.37
C ARG A 66 6.02 -3.34 -6.27
N PHE A 67 5.43 -4.32 -5.60
CA PHE A 67 4.58 -4.12 -4.43
C PHE A 67 5.12 -4.98 -3.30
N ALA A 68 5.13 -4.43 -2.09
CA ALA A 68 5.35 -5.18 -0.87
C ALA A 68 4.30 -4.81 0.17
N ALA A 69 3.77 -5.79 0.90
CA ALA A 69 2.96 -5.58 2.09
C ALA A 69 3.62 -6.30 3.27
N ARG A 70 3.54 -5.69 4.44
CA ARG A 70 4.06 -6.25 5.68
C ARG A 70 2.89 -6.57 6.60
N THR A 71 2.83 -7.81 7.09
CA THR A 71 1.60 -8.32 7.68
C THR A 71 1.89 -9.50 8.62
N LYS A 72 0.97 -9.79 9.55
CA LYS A 72 0.97 -11.03 10.33
C LYS A 72 0.35 -12.21 9.59
N MET A 73 -0.40 -11.97 8.52
CA MET A 73 -1.07 -13.01 7.76
C MET A 73 -0.09 -13.66 6.77
N PRO A 74 0.07 -15.00 6.77
CA PRO A 74 0.90 -15.67 5.79
C PRO A 74 0.27 -15.61 4.39
N LEU A 75 1.08 -15.80 3.34
CA LEU A 75 0.60 -15.81 1.94
C LEU A 75 -0.51 -16.85 1.70
N ASP A 76 -0.41 -18.01 2.36
CA ASP A 76 -1.42 -19.06 2.25
C ASP A 76 -2.71 -18.75 3.02
N GLY A 77 -2.80 -17.63 3.75
CA GLY A 77 -3.91 -17.29 4.61
C GLY A 77 -3.98 -18.09 5.91
N VAL A 78 -5.02 -17.88 6.70
CA VAL A 78 -5.18 -18.45 8.04
C VAL A 78 -6.27 -19.52 8.06
N LEU A 79 -5.97 -20.70 8.59
CA LEU A 79 -6.97 -21.75 8.79
C LEU A 79 -8.02 -21.33 9.82
N ARG A 80 -9.29 -21.39 9.42
CA ARG A 80 -10.46 -20.99 10.20
C ARG A 80 -11.62 -21.89 9.82
N GLU A 81 -11.99 -22.83 10.69
CA GLU A 81 -13.07 -23.80 10.41
C GLU A 81 -14.42 -23.13 10.12
N ALA A 82 -14.64 -21.92 10.64
CA ALA A 82 -15.86 -21.15 10.42
C ALA A 82 -15.88 -20.35 9.10
N ALA A 83 -14.74 -20.24 8.40
CA ALA A 83 -14.65 -19.55 7.12
C ALA A 83 -15.04 -20.47 5.95
N GLU A 84 -15.48 -19.91 4.84
CA GLU A 84 -15.74 -20.68 3.63
C GLU A 84 -14.45 -21.36 3.17
N GLY A 85 -14.53 -22.63 2.76
CA GLY A 85 -13.33 -23.41 2.44
C GLY A 85 -12.39 -23.71 3.63
N GLY A 86 -12.77 -23.34 4.86
CA GLY A 86 -11.99 -23.61 6.09
C GLY A 86 -10.79 -22.69 6.28
N ARG A 87 -10.76 -21.54 5.60
CA ARG A 87 -9.62 -20.61 5.59
C ARG A 87 -10.11 -19.19 5.32
N ILE A 88 -9.47 -18.21 5.94
CA ILE A 88 -9.54 -16.82 5.49
C ILE A 88 -8.28 -16.58 4.65
N SER A 89 -8.44 -16.31 3.36
CA SER A 89 -7.34 -16.00 2.46
C SER A 89 -7.25 -14.49 2.18
N TRP A 90 -6.26 -14.13 1.37
CA TRP A 90 -6.12 -12.77 0.86
C TRP A 90 -7.16 -12.49 -0.22
N GLY A 91 -7.73 -11.29 -0.23
CA GLY A 91 -8.32 -10.75 -1.45
C GLY A 91 -7.25 -10.56 -2.54
N ASP A 92 -7.68 -10.09 -3.70
CA ASP A 92 -6.77 -9.62 -4.73
C ASP A 92 -6.23 -8.22 -4.37
N LEU A 93 -5.04 -7.88 -4.85
CA LEU A 93 -4.56 -6.50 -4.78
C LEU A 93 -5.27 -5.71 -5.88
N ILE A 94 -6.09 -4.73 -5.48
CA ILE A 94 -6.88 -3.93 -6.40
C ILE A 94 -6.14 -2.63 -6.71
N ILE A 95 -6.07 -2.27 -7.99
CA ILE A 95 -5.46 -1.04 -8.48
C ILE A 95 -6.54 -0.23 -9.20
N ASN A 96 -6.68 1.03 -8.79
CA ASN A 96 -7.59 2.00 -9.37
C ASN A 96 -6.78 3.17 -9.93
N ILE A 97 -6.67 3.22 -11.26
CA ILE A 97 -5.88 4.26 -11.94
C ILE A 97 -6.62 5.61 -12.02
N ALA A 98 -7.94 5.65 -11.82
CA ALA A 98 -8.68 6.91 -11.74
C ALA A 98 -8.52 7.57 -10.36
N CYS A 99 -8.27 6.75 -9.32
CA CYS A 99 -8.20 7.16 -7.92
C CYS A 99 -9.49 7.81 -7.38
N ASP A 100 -10.61 7.67 -8.11
CA ASP A 100 -11.96 8.00 -7.62
C ASP A 100 -12.42 6.97 -6.59
N ALA A 101 -13.48 7.27 -5.83
CA ALA A 101 -14.08 6.31 -4.91
C ALA A 101 -14.43 4.99 -5.61
N LEU A 102 -14.23 3.88 -4.90
CA LEU A 102 -14.29 2.52 -5.46
C LEU A 102 -15.67 2.15 -6.03
N ASP A 103 -16.74 2.74 -5.50
CA ASP A 103 -18.12 2.57 -5.96
C ASP A 103 -18.49 3.48 -7.14
N GLN A 104 -17.64 4.45 -7.49
CA GLN A 104 -17.86 5.44 -8.54
C GLN A 104 -16.97 5.21 -9.78
N VAL A 105 -15.89 4.45 -9.63
CA VAL A 105 -14.94 4.18 -10.71
C VAL A 105 -15.47 3.15 -11.71
N GLY A 106 -15.25 3.43 -13.00
CA GLY A 106 -15.57 2.49 -14.08
C GLY A 106 -14.58 1.33 -14.15
N ARG A 107 -15.06 0.15 -14.57
CA ARG A 107 -14.27 -1.09 -14.66
C ARG A 107 -13.01 -0.96 -15.52
N GLU A 108 -13.04 -0.08 -16.52
CA GLU A 108 -11.91 0.23 -17.39
C GLU A 108 -10.72 0.86 -16.66
N SER A 109 -10.96 1.45 -15.48
CA SER A 109 -9.94 2.03 -14.61
C SER A 109 -9.56 1.11 -13.45
N LEU A 110 -10.15 -0.09 -13.38
CA LEU A 110 -9.88 -1.09 -12.36
C LEU A 110 -9.03 -2.24 -12.90
N PHE A 111 -8.01 -2.58 -12.12
CA PHE A 111 -7.15 -3.72 -12.34
C PHE A 111 -7.05 -4.52 -11.05
N GLY A 112 -6.84 -5.81 -11.19
CA GLY A 112 -6.74 -6.73 -10.06
C GLY A 112 -5.55 -7.62 -10.24
N ILE A 113 -4.81 -7.85 -9.16
CA ILE A 113 -3.63 -8.70 -9.15
C ILE A 113 -3.97 -9.89 -8.26
N ARG A 114 -4.27 -11.02 -8.90
CA ARG A 114 -4.46 -12.28 -8.19
C ARG A 114 -3.10 -12.89 -7.90
N PHE A 115 -2.72 -12.90 -6.64
CA PHE A 115 -1.42 -13.41 -6.19
C PHE A 115 -1.54 -14.58 -5.20
N ALA A 116 -2.65 -14.67 -4.47
CA ALA A 116 -2.91 -15.78 -3.58
C ALA A 116 -3.66 -16.90 -4.33
N ALA A 117 -3.12 -18.11 -4.31
CA ALA A 117 -3.71 -19.25 -5.01
C ALA A 117 -5.01 -19.76 -4.35
N ASN A 118 -5.17 -19.52 -3.05
CA ASN A 118 -6.25 -20.06 -2.23
C ASN A 118 -7.39 -19.06 -1.99
N ASN A 119 -7.50 -18.01 -2.82
CA ASN A 119 -8.58 -17.03 -2.70
C ASN A 119 -9.79 -17.38 -3.59
N GLU A 120 -10.96 -16.84 -3.26
CA GLU A 120 -12.25 -17.07 -3.89
C GLU A 120 -12.48 -16.25 -5.17
N SER A 121 -11.44 -15.65 -5.76
CA SER A 121 -11.60 -14.89 -7.00
C SER A 121 -12.15 -15.76 -8.12
N GLY A 122 -13.10 -15.21 -8.88
CA GLY A 122 -13.80 -15.89 -9.99
C GLY A 122 -12.97 -16.08 -11.26
N VAL A 123 -11.76 -15.53 -11.31
CA VAL A 123 -10.75 -15.85 -12.35
C VAL A 123 -10.06 -17.18 -12.03
N SER A 124 -9.18 -17.70 -12.89
CA SER A 124 -8.63 -19.07 -12.71
C SER A 124 -7.12 -19.16 -12.48
N GLY A 125 -6.38 -18.06 -12.59
CA GLY A 125 -4.91 -18.07 -12.52
C GLY A 125 -4.35 -16.89 -11.75
N LEU A 126 -3.11 -17.03 -11.30
CA LEU A 126 -2.36 -15.91 -10.77
C LEU A 126 -2.00 -14.96 -11.92
N GLY A 127 -2.16 -13.65 -11.70
CA GLY A 127 -1.84 -12.67 -12.72
C GLY A 127 -2.46 -11.31 -12.52
N VAL A 128 -2.15 -10.44 -13.46
CA VAL A 128 -2.75 -9.11 -13.61
C VAL A 128 -3.97 -9.22 -14.51
N TYR A 129 -5.09 -8.67 -14.05
CA TYR A 129 -6.36 -8.63 -14.74
C TYR A 129 -6.79 -7.17 -14.92
N GLY A 130 -7.39 -6.84 -16.06
CA GLY A 130 -8.02 -5.55 -16.31
C GLY A 130 -9.48 -5.71 -16.70
N ASP A 131 -10.20 -4.59 -16.74
CA ASP A 131 -11.65 -4.56 -16.95
C ASP A 131 -12.38 -5.47 -15.95
N ILE A 132 -12.00 -5.33 -14.67
CA ILE A 132 -12.44 -6.26 -13.63
C ILE A 132 -13.81 -5.89 -13.06
N GLU A 133 -14.58 -6.89 -12.69
CA GLU A 133 -15.70 -6.75 -11.75
C GLU A 133 -15.22 -7.17 -10.38
N LEU A 134 -15.54 -6.37 -9.36
CA LEU A 134 -15.25 -6.73 -7.98
C LEU A 134 -16.43 -7.47 -7.35
N MET A 135 -16.12 -8.28 -6.34
CA MET A 135 -17.06 -8.84 -5.38
C MET A 135 -16.42 -8.85 -3.99
N GLU A 136 -17.22 -9.16 -2.99
CA GLU A 136 -16.78 -9.41 -1.61
C GLU A 136 -17.29 -10.80 -1.17
N ASN A 137 -16.64 -11.39 -0.16
CA ASN A 137 -17.08 -12.63 0.48
C ASN A 137 -16.92 -12.55 2.01
N ALA A 138 -17.10 -11.36 2.58
CA ALA A 138 -16.80 -11.13 3.99
C ALA A 138 -17.72 -11.94 4.91
N GLN A 139 -19.02 -11.95 4.60
CA GLN A 139 -20.00 -12.74 5.34
C GLN A 139 -19.80 -14.25 5.16
N GLY A 140 -19.44 -14.70 3.96
CA GLY A 140 -19.09 -16.12 3.71
C GLY A 140 -17.89 -16.57 4.54
N ASN A 141 -16.96 -15.64 4.82
CA ASN A 141 -15.81 -15.85 5.68
C ASN A 141 -16.05 -15.48 7.16
N ASN A 142 -17.31 -15.46 7.59
CA ASN A 142 -17.74 -15.29 8.98
C ASN A 142 -17.30 -13.93 9.60
N ASN A 143 -17.25 -12.87 8.80
CA ASN A 143 -17.25 -11.52 9.35
C ASN A 143 -18.60 -11.27 10.04
N HIS A 144 -18.56 -10.82 11.29
CA HIS A 144 -19.73 -10.58 12.12
C HIS A 144 -20.33 -9.17 11.97
N THR A 145 -19.64 -8.25 11.31
CA THR A 145 -20.17 -6.92 10.98
C THR A 145 -20.86 -6.93 9.63
N ALA A 146 -21.87 -6.09 9.44
CA ALA A 146 -22.63 -6.01 8.20
C ALA A 146 -22.00 -5.06 7.16
N SER A 147 -21.07 -4.19 7.59
CA SER A 147 -20.42 -3.20 6.72
C SER A 147 -19.07 -2.74 7.26
N LEU A 148 -18.36 -1.93 6.47
CA LEU A 148 -17.16 -1.22 6.88
C LEU A 148 -17.44 -0.21 8.01
N ALA A 149 -18.58 0.51 7.99
CA ALA A 149 -18.95 1.40 9.08
C ALA A 149 -19.08 0.63 10.42
N GLU A 150 -19.79 -0.50 10.42
CA GLU A 150 -19.95 -1.32 11.62
C GLU A 150 -18.63 -1.94 12.08
N HIS A 151 -17.76 -2.32 11.13
CA HIS A 151 -16.39 -2.75 11.45
C HIS A 151 -15.60 -1.66 12.17
N ASN A 152 -15.60 -0.44 11.64
CA ASN A 152 -14.91 0.69 12.25
C ASN A 152 -15.48 1.02 13.63
N GLU A 153 -16.80 0.99 13.80
CA GLU A 153 -17.46 1.18 15.09
C GLU A 153 -17.05 0.10 16.10
N TYR A 154 -16.93 -1.17 15.67
CA TYR A 154 -16.44 -2.26 16.51
C TYR A 154 -14.99 -2.03 16.95
N VAL A 155 -14.10 -1.70 16.00
CA VAL A 155 -12.68 -1.39 16.30
C VAL A 155 -12.58 -0.25 17.31
N ILE A 156 -13.31 0.84 17.12
CA ILE A 156 -13.34 1.97 18.05
C ILE A 156 -13.88 1.55 19.42
N GLY A 157 -14.94 0.75 19.44
CA GLY A 157 -15.57 0.24 20.66
C GLY A 157 -14.63 -0.61 21.52
N GLU A 158 -13.74 -1.37 20.89
CA GLU A 158 -12.69 -2.18 21.53
C GLU A 158 -11.40 -1.39 21.82
N GLY A 159 -11.38 -0.08 21.52
CA GLY A 159 -10.24 0.80 21.80
C GLY A 159 -9.14 0.82 20.73
N GLY A 160 -9.40 0.22 19.57
CA GLY A 160 -8.57 0.32 18.37
C GLY A 160 -8.73 1.66 17.65
N SER A 161 -8.06 1.82 16.51
CA SER A 161 -8.10 3.03 15.69
C SER A 161 -8.17 2.65 14.22
N PRO A 162 -9.38 2.54 13.64
CA PRO A 162 -9.54 2.07 12.27
C PRO A 162 -8.88 3.05 11.30
N GLN A 163 -8.02 2.51 10.44
CA GLN A 163 -7.39 3.22 9.34
C GLN A 163 -7.51 2.37 8.07
N THR A 164 -7.25 3.01 6.93
CA THR A 164 -7.20 2.31 5.64
C THR A 164 -5.89 2.66 4.92
N GLY A 165 -4.80 2.61 5.68
CA GLY A 165 -3.51 3.20 5.30
C GLY A 165 -3.63 4.70 4.97
N THR A 166 -3.11 5.10 3.80
CA THR A 166 -3.14 6.50 3.34
C THR A 166 -4.36 6.85 2.48
N LEU A 167 -5.22 5.87 2.14
CA LEU A 167 -6.47 6.17 1.45
C LEU A 167 -7.48 6.75 2.45
N PRO A 168 -8.22 7.81 2.10
CA PRO A 168 -9.30 8.28 2.96
C PRO A 168 -10.41 7.23 3.01
N ILE A 169 -11.09 7.11 4.15
CA ILE A 169 -12.21 6.16 4.29
C ILE A 169 -13.30 6.38 3.23
N SER A 170 -13.48 7.62 2.78
CA SER A 170 -14.40 8.02 1.71
C SER A 170 -14.05 7.45 0.32
N TYR A 171 -12.90 6.79 0.17
CA TYR A 171 -12.60 5.99 -1.01
C TYR A 171 -13.46 4.73 -1.07
N PHE A 172 -13.93 4.23 0.07
CA PHE A 172 -14.78 3.06 0.19
C PHE A 172 -16.24 3.45 0.48
N ASP A 173 -17.18 2.61 0.06
CA ASP A 173 -18.57 2.71 0.49
C ASP A 173 -18.71 2.09 1.89
N GLU A 174 -18.80 2.95 2.91
CA GLU A 174 -18.91 2.51 4.31
C GLU A 174 -20.21 1.71 4.61
N SER A 175 -21.20 1.73 3.70
CA SER A 175 -22.46 1.00 3.87
C SER A 175 -22.37 -0.49 3.49
N THR A 176 -21.25 -0.93 2.90
CA THR A 176 -21.00 -2.31 2.50
C THR A 176 -19.63 -2.81 3.01
N HIS A 177 -19.34 -4.09 2.85
CA HIS A 177 -17.96 -4.59 2.98
C HIS A 177 -17.12 -4.16 1.77
N VAL A 178 -15.82 -3.94 1.96
CA VAL A 178 -14.93 -3.52 0.86
C VAL A 178 -14.77 -4.65 -0.16
N PRO A 179 -15.14 -4.44 -1.44
CA PRO A 179 -14.89 -5.40 -2.50
C PRO A 179 -13.39 -5.65 -2.68
N SER A 180 -13.01 -6.92 -2.58
CA SER A 180 -11.61 -7.36 -2.52
C SER A 180 -11.28 -8.49 -3.50
N LEU A 181 -12.28 -9.09 -4.13
CA LEU A 181 -12.10 -10.23 -5.03
C LEU A 181 -12.48 -9.88 -6.46
N ILE A 182 -11.69 -10.34 -7.42
CA ILE A 182 -12.01 -10.26 -8.84
C ILE A 182 -13.08 -11.31 -9.14
N LYS A 183 -14.31 -10.86 -9.39
CA LYS A 183 -15.41 -11.71 -9.86
C LYS A 183 -15.22 -12.12 -11.32
N SER A 184 -14.83 -11.17 -12.17
CA SER A 184 -14.53 -11.41 -13.59
C SER A 184 -13.50 -10.39 -14.10
N GLY A 185 -12.78 -10.71 -15.19
CA GLY A 185 -11.81 -9.79 -15.78
C GLY A 185 -11.03 -10.44 -16.92
N THR A 186 -10.23 -9.63 -17.63
CA THR A 186 -9.37 -10.07 -18.73
C THR A 186 -7.93 -10.22 -18.24
N PHE A 187 -7.35 -11.42 -18.40
CA PHE A 187 -5.94 -11.65 -18.09
C PHE A 187 -5.03 -10.82 -19.00
N LEU A 188 -4.13 -10.04 -18.40
CA LEU A 188 -3.19 -9.16 -19.11
C LEU A 188 -1.77 -9.71 -19.11
N GLY A 189 -1.38 -10.39 -18.02
CA GLY A 189 -0.04 -10.93 -17.89
C GLY A 189 0.21 -11.56 -16.52
N ALA A 190 1.36 -12.23 -16.39
CA ALA A 190 1.73 -12.89 -15.15
C ALA A 190 2.16 -11.87 -14.07
N VAL A 191 1.93 -12.26 -12.82
CA VAL A 191 2.55 -11.65 -11.64
C VAL A 191 3.59 -12.63 -11.09
N GLU A 192 4.70 -12.11 -10.59
CA GLU A 192 5.74 -12.89 -9.94
C GLU A 192 5.70 -12.62 -8.43
N ILE A 193 5.73 -13.69 -7.63
CA ILE A 193 5.84 -13.63 -6.17
C ILE A 193 7.32 -13.67 -5.82
N ILE A 194 7.75 -12.79 -4.94
CA ILE A 194 9.15 -12.56 -4.61
C ILE A 194 9.41 -13.02 -3.18
N GLU A 195 10.20 -14.08 -3.03
CA GLU A 195 10.51 -14.66 -1.73
C GLU A 195 11.61 -13.90 -0.99
N ASP A 196 12.57 -13.31 -1.72
CA ASP A 196 13.69 -12.57 -1.16
C ASP A 196 13.68 -11.11 -1.66
N THR A 197 13.34 -10.19 -0.76
CA THR A 197 13.32 -8.75 -1.00
C THR A 197 14.56 -8.03 -0.46
N SER A 198 15.59 -8.75 -0.03
CA SER A 198 16.79 -8.16 0.58
C SER A 198 17.50 -7.14 -0.33
N SER A 199 17.39 -7.28 -1.64
CA SER A 199 17.96 -6.35 -2.62
C SER A 199 17.06 -5.15 -2.95
N TRP A 200 15.82 -5.10 -2.44
CA TRP A 200 14.84 -4.06 -2.80
C TRP A 200 15.03 -2.75 -2.03
N GLY A 201 15.80 -2.77 -0.94
CA GLY A 201 16.08 -1.57 -0.15
C GLY A 201 14.85 -0.99 0.53
N LEU A 202 13.95 -1.86 1.02
CA LEU A 202 12.76 -1.52 1.79
C LEU A 202 13.13 -1.01 3.19
N GLU A 203 13.59 0.25 3.29
CA GLU A 203 14.13 0.81 4.54
C GLU A 203 13.06 0.91 5.65
N GLY A 204 13.28 0.23 6.78
CA GLY A 204 12.44 0.33 7.97
C GLY A 204 11.17 -0.53 7.91
N PHE A 205 10.69 -0.81 6.70
CA PHE A 205 9.58 -1.71 6.43
C PHE A 205 9.90 -3.18 6.76
N ASP A 206 11.17 -3.56 6.61
CA ASP A 206 11.73 -4.87 6.95
C ASP A 206 11.82 -5.14 8.47
N ARG A 207 11.71 -4.10 9.31
CA ARG A 207 11.89 -4.20 10.77
C ARG A 207 10.59 -4.44 11.53
N LEU A 208 9.46 -4.26 10.88
CA LEU A 208 8.14 -4.61 11.40
C LEU A 208 8.05 -6.15 11.47
N GLY A 209 7.42 -6.74 12.48
CA GLY A 209 7.30 -8.21 12.61
C GLY A 209 6.45 -8.86 11.50
N GLY A 210 6.46 -10.19 11.39
CA GLY A 210 5.55 -10.94 10.49
C GLY A 210 6.14 -11.41 9.14
N HIS A 211 5.27 -11.48 8.14
CA HIS A 211 5.50 -11.90 6.76
C HIS A 211 5.60 -10.69 5.83
N THR A 212 6.39 -10.84 4.76
CA THR A 212 6.43 -9.88 3.65
C THR A 212 5.78 -10.54 2.44
N ILE A 213 4.67 -10.00 1.97
CA ILE A 213 4.09 -10.37 0.69
C ILE A 213 4.69 -9.45 -0.35
N ALA A 214 5.47 -9.98 -1.29
CA ALA A 214 6.14 -9.18 -2.31
C ALA A 214 5.80 -9.69 -3.70
N LEU A 215 5.43 -8.75 -4.57
CA LEU A 215 4.91 -9.01 -5.91
C LEU A 215 5.63 -8.12 -6.91
N GLN A 216 5.82 -8.59 -8.13
CA GLN A 216 6.17 -7.72 -9.25
C GLN A 216 5.49 -8.12 -10.55
N TRP A 217 5.25 -7.14 -11.41
CA TRP A 217 4.67 -7.32 -12.73
C TRP A 217 5.22 -6.31 -13.72
N ASP A 218 5.04 -6.56 -15.01
CA ASP A 218 5.41 -5.59 -16.06
C ASP A 218 4.55 -4.33 -15.94
N TYR A 219 5.20 -3.16 -15.83
CA TYR A 219 4.46 -1.91 -15.60
C TYR A 219 3.47 -1.59 -16.73
N ASN A 220 3.76 -2.02 -17.96
CA ASN A 220 2.93 -1.80 -19.14
C ASN A 220 1.62 -2.60 -19.14
N LEU A 221 1.44 -3.56 -18.22
CA LEU A 221 0.17 -4.29 -18.08
C LEU A 221 -0.94 -3.38 -17.56
N ILE A 222 -0.60 -2.34 -16.80
CA ILE A 222 -1.55 -1.36 -16.28
C ILE A 222 -1.27 -0.02 -17.00
N PRO A 223 -2.14 0.42 -17.91
CA PRO A 223 -1.91 1.60 -18.73
C PRO A 223 -2.09 2.88 -17.91
N THR A 224 -1.00 3.34 -17.31
CA THR A 224 -0.95 4.62 -16.60
C THR A 224 -0.26 5.69 -17.42
N GLN A 225 -0.71 6.94 -17.28
CA GLN A 225 -0.02 8.12 -17.76
C GLN A 225 1.09 8.52 -16.79
N GLN A 226 2.09 9.26 -17.29
CA GLN A 226 3.16 9.78 -16.45
C GLN A 226 2.64 10.79 -15.43
N GLY A 227 3.07 10.66 -14.17
CA GLY A 227 2.64 11.56 -13.09
C GLY A 227 1.18 11.36 -12.67
N GLN A 228 0.55 10.28 -13.12
CA GLN A 228 -0.79 9.90 -12.70
C GLN A 228 -0.73 9.35 -11.27
N GLU A 229 -1.64 9.84 -10.43
CA GLU A 229 -1.89 9.23 -9.13
C GLU A 229 -2.69 7.94 -9.32
N VAL A 230 -2.25 6.88 -8.63
CA VAL A 230 -2.89 5.58 -8.67
C VAL A 230 -3.20 5.15 -7.24
N CYS A 231 -4.45 4.79 -7.00
CA CYS A 231 -4.93 4.24 -5.75
C CYS A 231 -4.78 2.71 -5.78
N TYR A 232 -4.51 2.11 -4.62
CA TYR A 232 -4.54 0.66 -4.46
C TYR A 232 -5.05 0.27 -3.08
N HIS A 233 -5.63 -0.92 -2.98
CA HIS A 233 -5.98 -1.50 -1.68
C HIS A 233 -5.79 -3.01 -1.66
N LEU A 234 -5.52 -3.52 -0.46
CA LEU A 234 -5.33 -4.93 -0.14
C LEU A 234 -6.05 -5.23 1.18
N THR A 235 -6.75 -6.35 1.24
CA THR A 235 -7.50 -6.80 2.42
C THR A 235 -7.59 -8.33 2.39
N PRO A 236 -7.67 -9.02 3.54
CA PRO A 236 -8.18 -10.39 3.60
C PRO A 236 -9.62 -10.45 3.06
N GLU A 237 -10.08 -11.61 2.61
CA GLU A 237 -11.43 -11.77 2.05
C GLU A 237 -12.56 -11.55 3.06
N CYS A 238 -12.22 -11.67 4.34
CA CYS A 238 -13.11 -11.44 5.45
C CYS A 238 -13.14 -9.95 5.88
N ASN A 239 -12.36 -9.07 5.23
CA ASN A 239 -12.26 -7.65 5.60
C ASN A 239 -11.87 -7.45 7.09
N ASN A 240 -11.03 -8.35 7.61
CA ASN A 240 -10.53 -8.24 8.98
C ASN A 240 -9.66 -7.00 9.19
N ASP A 241 -9.04 -6.54 8.11
CA ASP A 241 -8.12 -5.43 8.05
C ASP A 241 -8.07 -4.89 6.62
N ILE A 242 -7.82 -3.60 6.41
CA ILE A 242 -7.87 -2.96 5.10
C ILE A 242 -6.68 -2.02 4.94
N GLN A 243 -5.72 -2.39 4.12
CA GLN A 243 -4.59 -1.53 3.81
C GLN A 243 -4.78 -0.86 2.44
N GLY A 244 -4.80 0.47 2.44
CA GLY A 244 -4.90 1.31 1.24
C GLY A 244 -3.66 2.17 1.03
N GLY A 245 -3.36 2.53 -0.21
CA GLY A 245 -2.36 3.55 -0.47
C GLY A 245 -2.47 4.22 -1.83
N THR A 246 -1.61 5.20 -2.06
CA THR A 246 -1.41 5.82 -3.37
C THR A 246 0.05 5.75 -3.79
N TYR A 247 0.29 5.80 -5.10
CA TYR A 247 1.60 6.09 -5.65
C TYR A 247 1.45 6.97 -6.89
N THR A 248 2.46 7.78 -7.16
CA THR A 248 2.54 8.51 -8.43
C THR A 248 3.39 7.72 -9.40
N THR A 249 2.89 7.53 -10.62
CA THR A 249 3.63 6.82 -11.66
C THR A 249 4.93 7.54 -11.99
N ALA A 250 6.04 6.80 -11.95
CA ALA A 250 7.36 7.36 -12.12
C ALA A 250 7.49 7.99 -13.50
N VAL A 251 8.19 9.12 -13.56
CA VAL A 251 8.72 9.62 -14.83
C VAL A 251 9.74 8.58 -15.30
N PRO A 252 9.61 8.00 -16.51
CA PRO A 252 10.66 7.16 -17.05
C PRO A 252 11.95 7.97 -16.98
N THR A 253 12.90 7.54 -16.17
CA THR A 253 14.23 8.15 -16.21
C THR A 253 14.71 7.84 -17.63
N PRO A 254 14.92 8.83 -18.52
CA PRO A 254 15.28 8.51 -19.88
C PRO A 254 16.57 7.70 -19.83
N ALA A 255 16.51 6.41 -20.19
CA ALA A 255 17.69 5.69 -20.60
C ALA A 255 18.27 6.49 -21.78
N ALA A 256 19.33 7.26 -21.52
CA ALA A 256 19.94 8.22 -22.44
C ALA A 256 19.14 9.52 -22.72
N VAL A 257 19.16 10.46 -21.76
CA VAL A 257 19.57 11.82 -22.13
C VAL A 257 20.95 12.04 -21.53
N LEU A 258 21.99 11.57 -22.25
CA LEU A 258 23.31 12.16 -22.11
C LEU A 258 23.12 13.66 -22.36
N PRO A 259 23.38 14.57 -21.40
CA PRO A 259 23.55 15.94 -21.79
C PRO A 259 24.82 15.99 -22.64
N VAL A 260 24.65 16.31 -23.92
CA VAL A 260 25.64 16.96 -24.76
C VAL A 260 25.97 18.31 -24.07
N LEU A 261 26.74 18.26 -22.97
CA LEU A 261 27.25 19.43 -22.24
C LEU A 261 28.78 19.54 -22.33
N SER A 262 29.42 18.65 -23.09
CA SER A 262 30.84 18.76 -23.45
C SER A 262 31.11 19.81 -24.55
N GLY A 263 30.07 20.37 -25.21
CA GLY A 263 30.22 21.36 -26.27
C GLY A 263 30.32 22.82 -25.83
N LEU A 264 29.72 23.21 -24.69
CA LEU A 264 29.61 24.62 -24.31
C LEU A 264 30.75 25.13 -23.41
N PHE A 265 31.48 24.25 -22.74
CA PHE A 265 32.67 24.64 -21.96
C PHE A 265 33.97 24.67 -22.79
N ALA A 266 33.98 24.08 -23.99
CA ALA A 266 35.13 24.13 -24.89
C ALA A 266 35.22 25.45 -25.69
N ALA A 267 34.11 26.18 -25.87
CA ALA A 267 34.08 27.46 -26.57
C ALA A 267 34.49 28.66 -25.68
N ALA A 268 34.34 28.56 -24.35
CA ALA A 268 34.72 29.63 -23.43
C ALA A 268 36.22 29.67 -23.10
N LYS A 269 36.98 28.57 -23.33
CA LYS A 269 38.41 28.50 -23.00
C LYS A 269 39.35 28.90 -24.15
N ARG A 270 38.83 29.25 -25.33
CA ARG A 270 39.65 29.64 -26.50
C ARG A 270 39.75 31.14 -26.79
N LYS A 271 39.08 32.01 -26.01
CA LYS A 271 39.16 33.48 -26.18
C LYS A 271 40.08 34.22 -25.20
N GLY A 272 40.77 33.52 -24.29
CA GLY A 272 41.62 34.14 -23.27
C GLY A 272 43.14 34.01 -23.48
N LYS A 273 43.61 33.49 -24.61
CA LYS A 273 45.06 33.21 -24.83
C LYS A 273 45.60 33.86 -26.10
N LYS A 274 45.36 35.16 -26.27
CA LYS A 274 45.96 35.95 -27.35
C LYS A 274 46.34 37.38 -26.94
N GLU A 275 46.68 37.64 -25.68
CA GLU A 275 47.37 38.88 -25.29
C GLU A 275 48.35 38.60 -24.15
N ALA A 276 49.54 38.13 -24.50
CA ALA A 276 50.76 38.19 -23.69
C ALA A 276 51.91 37.62 -24.52
N LEU A 277 52.39 38.42 -25.48
CA LEU A 277 53.70 38.32 -26.14
C LEU A 277 53.86 39.57 -27.04
N SER A 278 54.22 40.68 -26.40
CA SER A 278 54.99 41.80 -26.97
C SER A 278 55.67 42.52 -25.81
#